data_AF-A0A4T0FUZ2-F1
#
_entry.id   AF-A0A4T0FUZ2-F1
#
_cell.length_a   1.000
_cell.length_b   1.000
_cell.length_c   1.000
_cell.angle_alpha   90.00
_cell.angle_beta   90.00
_cell.angle_gamma   90.00
#
_symmetry.space_group_name_H-M   'P 1'
#
loop_
_entity.id
_entity.type
_entity.pdbx_description
1 polymer ?
#
loop_
_entity_poly.entity_id
_entity_poly.type
_entity_poly.pdbx_seq_one_letter_code
_entity_poly.pdbx_strand_id
1 'polypeptide(L)'
;MTSTSYPTLKKDIIPEATLSRYSSKQQFNDWKSRILISTLKRGGVPQHIGFIMDGNRRFARAHNLAIKSGHEGGFLGLRRVLEFCLRLNVRTVSVYAFSIENFNRGAEEVEYLMNLASDKLDEITQYGDIIQEHNVRIAVLGAKYLLDDDVRRKLEGIEERTKDNDGATLNICMPYTSRDEMSSAMAVSGNDRKVFEKNLMTSHSPPLDILVRSSGVNRFSDYLMYQAVHHGAHIQVVDAYWPDIGISELVPVLLNWQRMRWSSSLSNRYHPSSSPSLSSFRTFSTQHTAVKPQQRQQQQQPQKRTVSTSAYLVGGTLTLACGYLLGSLYPPSALTLLYPSAAPGPLSRESAEGIAEMNRLEKELQILPHIQRLKADRNYYESRPYAQMDEARTVNTLTAGALRAPGRLPLAPLVHALHDDSEAIVTLHVGRGVCGHDGIVHGGLIATLFDESLARTAILNLPGKIGVTAKLEVSYRAPLRADQFIIIKSTLEKKDGRKAYVKAELTDLDGKVHAQANALFIEPKYSFLANKSNIRQALGADGK
;
A
#
# COMPACT_ATOMS: atom_id res chain seq x y z
N MET A 1 -36.57 -28.48 -23.03
CA MET A 1 -36.29 -27.94 -21.68
C MET A 1 -35.84 -29.09 -20.80
N THR A 2 -34.56 -29.46 -20.87
CA THR A 2 -33.95 -30.49 -20.02
C THR A 2 -33.15 -29.79 -18.94
N SER A 3 -33.61 -29.96 -17.70
CA SER A 3 -32.97 -29.53 -16.47
C SER A 3 -31.64 -30.28 -16.29
N THR A 4 -30.53 -29.69 -16.73
CA THR A 4 -29.19 -30.17 -16.36
C THR A 4 -28.77 -29.47 -15.07
N SER A 5 -28.85 -30.20 -13.95
CA SER A 5 -28.31 -29.77 -12.66
C SER A 5 -26.79 -29.66 -12.76
N TYR A 6 -26.22 -28.59 -12.19
CA TYR A 6 -24.77 -28.42 -12.10
C TYR A 6 -24.14 -29.56 -11.29
N PRO A 7 -22.86 -29.91 -11.53
CA PRO A 7 -22.13 -30.79 -10.63
C PRO A 7 -22.12 -30.18 -9.23
N THR A 8 -22.79 -30.85 -8.30
CA THR A 8 -22.80 -30.50 -6.89
C THR A 8 -21.38 -30.67 -6.36
N LEU A 9 -20.77 -29.60 -5.85
CA LEU A 9 -19.51 -29.70 -5.12
C LEU A 9 -19.73 -30.70 -3.97
N LYS A 10 -18.85 -31.69 -3.86
CA LYS A 10 -18.93 -32.67 -2.77
C LYS A 10 -18.87 -31.92 -1.44
N LYS A 11 -19.82 -32.21 -0.54
CA LYS A 11 -19.95 -31.60 0.80
C LYS A 11 -18.66 -31.70 1.62
N ASP A 12 -17.80 -32.64 1.26
CA ASP A 12 -16.57 -33.01 1.95
C ASP A 12 -15.42 -32.00 1.73
N ILE A 13 -15.57 -31.03 0.82
CA ILE A 13 -14.47 -30.17 0.36
C ILE A 13 -14.52 -28.75 0.94
N ILE A 14 -15.73 -28.21 1.20
CA ILE A 14 -15.97 -26.84 1.68
C ILE A 14 -17.06 -26.91 2.77
N PRO A 15 -16.95 -26.22 3.92
CA PRO A 15 -17.92 -26.31 5.02
C PRO A 15 -19.36 -26.00 4.56
N GLU A 16 -20.37 -26.66 5.13
CA GLU A 16 -21.78 -26.52 4.68
C GLU A 16 -22.33 -25.08 4.84
N ALA A 17 -21.91 -24.37 5.88
CA ALA A 17 -22.22 -22.94 6.06
C ALA A 17 -21.63 -22.07 4.95
N THR A 18 -20.43 -22.43 4.47
CA THR A 18 -19.76 -21.83 3.33
C THR A 18 -20.50 -22.22 2.05
N LEU A 19 -20.72 -23.52 1.75
CA LEU A 19 -21.49 -23.98 0.58
C LEU A 19 -22.88 -23.33 0.44
N SER A 20 -23.59 -23.09 1.54
CA SER A 20 -24.90 -22.41 1.54
C SER A 20 -24.84 -20.98 1.00
N ARG A 21 -23.70 -20.29 1.15
CA ARG A 21 -23.42 -18.98 0.54
C ARG A 21 -22.91 -19.08 -0.90
N TYR A 22 -22.52 -20.27 -1.37
CA TYR A 22 -21.78 -20.48 -2.63
C TYR A 22 -22.63 -21.10 -3.75
N SER A 23 -23.92 -21.38 -3.49
CA SER A 23 -24.85 -21.80 -4.55
C SER A 23 -25.04 -20.66 -5.55
N SER A 24 -24.24 -20.69 -6.62
CA SER A 24 -24.24 -19.73 -7.72
C SER A 24 -25.62 -19.53 -8.37
N LYS A 25 -26.52 -20.53 -8.29
CA LYS A 25 -27.88 -20.40 -8.81
C LYS A 25 -28.77 -19.43 -8.03
N GLN A 26 -28.43 -19.08 -6.78
CA GLN A 26 -29.32 -18.28 -5.92
C GLN A 26 -28.90 -16.81 -5.74
N GLN A 27 -27.62 -16.45 -5.86
CA GLN A 27 -27.17 -15.13 -5.39
C GLN A 27 -27.68 -13.96 -6.25
N PHE A 28 -27.83 -14.13 -7.57
CA PHE A 28 -28.29 -13.05 -8.47
C PHE A 28 -29.61 -13.32 -9.19
N ASN A 29 -30.28 -14.44 -8.90
CA ASN A 29 -31.55 -14.79 -9.55
C ASN A 29 -32.80 -14.37 -8.78
N ASP A 30 -32.66 -13.86 -7.55
CA ASP A 30 -33.78 -13.32 -6.80
C ASP A 30 -34.17 -11.89 -7.25
N TRP A 31 -35.39 -11.47 -6.88
CA TRP A 31 -35.90 -10.15 -7.25
C TRP A 31 -35.11 -9.00 -6.60
N LYS A 32 -34.47 -9.24 -5.44
CA LYS A 32 -33.68 -8.24 -4.71
C LYS A 32 -32.41 -7.90 -5.47
N SER A 33 -31.70 -8.90 -5.95
CA SER A 33 -30.50 -8.75 -6.78
C SER A 33 -30.81 -8.07 -8.10
N ARG A 34 -31.97 -8.34 -8.72
CA ARG A 34 -32.40 -7.62 -9.93
C ARG A 34 -32.61 -6.13 -9.68
N ILE A 35 -33.28 -5.77 -8.58
CA ILE A 35 -33.46 -4.36 -8.19
C ILE A 35 -32.10 -3.72 -7.88
N LEU A 36 -31.24 -4.40 -7.12
CA LEU A 36 -29.90 -3.91 -6.80
C LEU A 36 -29.08 -3.62 -8.05
N ILE A 37 -28.95 -4.59 -8.96
CA ILE A 37 -28.22 -4.42 -10.22
C ILE A 37 -28.84 -3.30 -11.06
N SER A 38 -30.17 -3.25 -11.17
CA SER A 38 -30.86 -2.18 -11.92
C SER A 38 -30.58 -0.80 -11.34
N THR A 39 -30.54 -0.67 -10.01
CA THR A 39 -30.20 0.58 -9.31
C THR A 39 -28.74 0.97 -9.54
N LEU A 40 -27.81 0.02 -9.41
CA LEU A 40 -26.38 0.28 -9.63
C LEU A 40 -26.10 0.72 -11.08
N LYS A 41 -26.81 0.15 -12.06
CA LYS A 41 -26.72 0.55 -13.48
C LYS A 41 -27.27 1.94 -13.79
N ARG A 42 -28.02 2.57 -12.87
CA ARG A 42 -28.42 3.99 -13.03
C ARG A 42 -27.25 4.94 -12.81
N GLY A 43 -26.20 4.51 -12.10
CA GLY A 43 -24.93 5.22 -12.02
C GLY A 43 -24.03 4.93 -13.23
N GLY A 44 -22.81 5.46 -13.22
CA GLY A 44 -21.79 5.06 -14.19
C GLY A 44 -21.41 3.58 -14.01
N VAL A 45 -21.11 2.89 -15.10
CA VAL A 45 -20.61 1.50 -15.06
C VAL A 45 -19.18 1.47 -15.59
N PRO A 46 -18.21 0.90 -14.84
CA PRO A 46 -16.84 0.73 -15.32
C PRO A 46 -16.81 -0.21 -16.53
N GLN A 47 -16.00 0.13 -17.52
CA GLN A 47 -15.81 -0.70 -18.71
C GLN A 47 -14.83 -1.84 -18.44
N HIS A 48 -13.83 -1.62 -17.59
CA HIS A 48 -12.81 -2.62 -17.29
C HIS A 48 -12.48 -2.70 -15.79
N ILE A 49 -12.65 -3.88 -15.19
CA ILE A 49 -12.26 -4.16 -13.80
C ILE A 49 -11.19 -5.26 -13.75
N GLY A 50 -10.08 -5.01 -13.06
CA GLY A 50 -9.03 -5.97 -12.76
C GLY A 50 -9.13 -6.52 -11.34
N PHE A 51 -8.84 -7.81 -11.15
CA PHE A 51 -8.89 -8.49 -9.85
C PHE A 51 -7.61 -9.26 -9.53
N ILE A 52 -6.99 -8.93 -8.39
CA ILE A 52 -5.93 -9.72 -7.78
C ILE A 52 -6.57 -10.69 -6.78
N MET A 53 -6.67 -11.96 -7.17
CA MET A 53 -7.38 -13.04 -6.48
C MET A 53 -6.58 -13.63 -5.30
N ASP A 54 -6.24 -12.81 -4.32
CA ASP A 54 -5.40 -13.19 -3.18
C ASP A 54 -6.21 -13.77 -2.00
N GLY A 55 -5.57 -14.62 -1.19
CA GLY A 55 -6.12 -15.13 0.06
C GLY A 55 -6.55 -16.60 0.04
N ASN A 56 -6.50 -17.32 -1.10
CA ASN A 56 -6.97 -18.71 -1.21
C ASN A 56 -6.36 -19.66 -0.15
N ARG A 57 -5.02 -19.62 0.02
CA ARG A 57 -4.32 -20.44 1.02
C ARG A 57 -4.63 -20.03 2.46
N ARG A 58 -4.79 -18.72 2.71
CA ARG A 58 -5.11 -18.17 4.03
C ARG A 58 -6.54 -18.54 4.44
N PHE A 59 -7.47 -18.48 3.49
CA PHE A 59 -8.84 -18.96 3.65
C PHE A 59 -8.88 -20.44 4.04
N ALA A 60 -8.16 -21.31 3.32
CA ALA A 60 -8.09 -22.74 3.62
C ALA A 60 -7.56 -22.98 5.05
N ARG A 61 -6.46 -22.32 5.43
CA ARG A 61 -5.89 -22.42 6.79
C ARG A 61 -6.84 -21.92 7.86
N ALA A 62 -7.52 -20.80 7.64
CA ALA A 62 -8.49 -20.23 8.59
C ALA A 62 -9.70 -21.14 8.83
N HIS A 63 -10.04 -22.00 7.86
CA HIS A 63 -11.18 -22.93 7.94
C HIS A 63 -10.77 -24.39 8.15
N ASN A 64 -9.50 -24.68 8.46
CA ASN A 64 -8.96 -26.04 8.59
C ASN A 64 -9.22 -26.94 7.37
N LEU A 65 -9.15 -26.36 6.17
CA LEU A 65 -9.30 -27.06 4.90
C LEU A 65 -7.95 -27.32 4.24
N ALA A 66 -7.91 -28.30 3.35
CA ALA A 66 -6.77 -28.50 2.47
C ALA A 66 -6.53 -27.25 1.59
N ILE A 67 -5.27 -26.94 1.29
CA ILE A 67 -4.90 -25.81 0.42
C ILE A 67 -5.61 -25.88 -0.93
N LYS A 68 -5.71 -27.11 -1.48
CA LYS A 68 -6.46 -27.43 -2.70
C LYS A 68 -7.90 -26.91 -2.64
N SER A 69 -8.63 -27.18 -1.56
CA SER A 69 -10.01 -26.70 -1.36
C SER A 69 -10.10 -25.17 -1.37
N GLY A 70 -9.08 -24.47 -0.87
CA GLY A 70 -9.02 -23.01 -0.94
C GLY A 70 -8.93 -22.47 -2.37
N HIS A 71 -8.17 -23.15 -3.24
CA HIS A 71 -8.08 -22.78 -4.66
C HIS A 71 -9.37 -23.11 -5.42
N GLU A 72 -10.02 -24.24 -5.10
CA GLU A 72 -11.36 -24.57 -5.64
C GLU A 72 -12.42 -23.55 -5.20
N GLY A 73 -12.39 -23.13 -3.93
CA GLY A 73 -13.21 -22.02 -3.43
C GLY A 73 -12.93 -20.70 -4.15
N GLY A 74 -11.68 -20.45 -4.54
CA GLY A 74 -11.30 -19.28 -5.32
C GLY A 74 -11.90 -19.27 -6.73
N PHE A 75 -12.01 -20.43 -7.38
CA PHE A 75 -12.71 -20.53 -8.65
C PHE A 75 -14.21 -20.19 -8.53
N LEU A 76 -14.85 -20.53 -7.42
CA LEU A 76 -16.23 -20.12 -7.15
C LEU A 76 -16.33 -18.60 -6.94
N GLY A 77 -15.34 -18.00 -6.29
CA GLY A 77 -15.19 -16.54 -6.20
C GLY A 77 -15.14 -15.88 -7.59
N LEU A 78 -14.33 -16.44 -8.51
CA LEU A 78 -14.27 -15.97 -9.89
C LEU A 78 -15.63 -16.00 -10.58
N ARG A 79 -16.38 -17.10 -10.46
CA ARG A 79 -17.73 -17.20 -11.04
C ARG A 79 -18.68 -16.12 -10.52
N ARG A 80 -18.68 -15.85 -9.22
CA ARG A 80 -19.53 -14.81 -8.60
C ARG A 80 -19.17 -13.41 -9.07
N VAL A 81 -17.88 -13.10 -9.11
CA VAL A 81 -17.38 -11.80 -9.59
C VAL A 81 -17.72 -11.61 -11.06
N LEU A 82 -17.50 -12.63 -11.88
CA LEU A 82 -17.82 -12.58 -13.29
C LEU A 82 -19.33 -12.37 -13.51
N GLU A 83 -20.18 -13.09 -12.78
CA GLU A 83 -21.63 -12.91 -12.86
C GLU A 83 -22.08 -11.49 -12.49
N PHE A 84 -21.53 -10.94 -11.41
CA PHE A 84 -21.80 -9.57 -11.00
C PHE A 84 -21.41 -8.56 -12.10
N CYS A 85 -20.18 -8.67 -12.62
CA CYS A 85 -19.65 -7.80 -13.65
C CYS A 85 -20.46 -7.88 -14.96
N LEU A 86 -20.80 -9.08 -15.40
CA LEU A 86 -21.54 -9.30 -16.64
C LEU A 86 -22.98 -8.77 -16.55
N ARG A 87 -23.68 -8.97 -15.42
CA ARG A 87 -25.02 -8.41 -15.19
C ARG A 87 -25.03 -6.88 -15.14
N LEU A 88 -23.94 -6.28 -14.68
CA LEU A 88 -23.73 -4.83 -14.72
C LEU A 88 -23.41 -4.29 -16.13
N ASN A 89 -23.12 -5.16 -17.10
CA ASN A 89 -22.60 -4.84 -18.43
C ASN A 89 -21.16 -4.29 -18.43
N VAL A 90 -20.30 -4.77 -17.54
CA VAL A 90 -18.86 -4.51 -17.61
C VAL A 90 -18.30 -5.20 -18.86
N ARG A 91 -17.58 -4.46 -19.71
CA ARG A 91 -17.08 -4.98 -21.00
C ARG A 91 -15.86 -5.86 -20.86
N THR A 92 -15.01 -5.63 -19.88
CA THR A 92 -13.79 -6.41 -19.67
C THR A 92 -13.53 -6.69 -18.21
N VAL A 93 -13.25 -7.95 -17.89
CA VAL A 93 -12.80 -8.38 -16.57
C VAL A 93 -11.41 -8.99 -16.73
N SER A 94 -10.43 -8.48 -16.01
CA SER A 94 -9.08 -9.06 -15.96
C SER A 94 -8.86 -9.72 -14.61
N VAL A 95 -8.34 -10.94 -14.59
CA VAL A 95 -8.08 -11.67 -13.34
C VAL A 95 -6.65 -12.18 -13.27
N TYR A 96 -6.03 -12.04 -12.10
CA TYR A 96 -4.67 -12.52 -11.89
C TYR A 96 -4.67 -13.97 -11.42
N ALA A 97 -4.52 -14.90 -12.37
CA ALA A 97 -4.60 -16.34 -12.10
C ALA A 97 -3.27 -16.93 -11.64
N PHE A 98 -2.17 -16.59 -12.31
CA PHE A 98 -0.84 -17.10 -11.96
C PHE A 98 0.28 -16.10 -12.30
N SER A 99 1.18 -15.83 -11.35
CA SER A 99 2.33 -14.94 -11.54
C SER A 99 3.56 -15.70 -12.05
N ILE A 100 4.41 -15.07 -12.86
CA ILE A 100 5.73 -15.63 -13.20
C ILE A 100 6.56 -15.88 -11.92
N GLU A 101 6.43 -15.02 -10.91
CA GLU A 101 7.11 -15.21 -9.61
C GLU A 101 6.66 -16.49 -8.86
N ASN A 102 5.50 -17.06 -9.22
CA ASN A 102 5.00 -18.28 -8.59
C ASN A 102 5.70 -19.55 -9.07
N PHE A 103 6.51 -19.50 -10.13
CA PHE A 103 7.39 -20.61 -10.49
C PHE A 103 8.49 -20.89 -9.46
N ASN A 104 8.74 -19.97 -8.52
CA ASN A 104 9.64 -20.19 -7.38
C ASN A 104 9.05 -21.14 -6.30
N ARG A 105 7.82 -21.64 -6.49
CA ARG A 105 7.21 -22.65 -5.59
C ARG A 105 7.67 -24.07 -5.99
N GLY A 106 7.35 -25.06 -5.17
CA GLY A 106 7.66 -26.45 -5.49
C GLY A 106 7.01 -26.89 -6.80
N ALA A 107 7.73 -27.67 -7.62
CA ALA A 107 7.28 -28.08 -8.95
C ALA A 107 5.89 -28.75 -8.95
N GLU A 108 5.62 -29.61 -7.96
CA GLU A 108 4.31 -30.24 -7.78
C GLU A 108 3.17 -29.23 -7.54
N GLU A 109 3.43 -28.15 -6.77
CA GLU A 109 2.43 -27.10 -6.54
C GLU A 109 2.18 -26.30 -7.82
N VAL A 110 3.23 -26.01 -8.58
CA VAL A 110 3.14 -25.27 -9.85
C VAL A 110 2.33 -26.07 -10.87
N GLU A 111 2.69 -27.33 -11.10
CA GLU A 111 2.00 -28.24 -12.03
C GLU A 111 0.52 -28.38 -11.65
N TYR A 112 0.24 -28.59 -10.35
CA TYR A 112 -1.13 -28.67 -9.86
C TYR A 112 -1.94 -27.40 -10.13
N LEU A 113 -1.36 -26.21 -9.90
CA LEU A 113 -2.06 -24.94 -10.12
C LEU A 113 -2.33 -24.67 -11.59
N MET A 114 -1.40 -25.02 -12.49
CA MET A 114 -1.59 -24.87 -13.93
C MET A 114 -2.68 -25.79 -14.46
N ASN A 115 -2.65 -27.06 -14.06
CA ASN A 115 -3.69 -28.02 -14.43
C ASN A 115 -5.06 -27.61 -13.87
N LEU A 116 -5.12 -27.21 -12.59
CA LEU A 116 -6.36 -26.71 -11.99
C LEU A 116 -6.91 -25.49 -12.76
N ALA A 117 -6.06 -24.52 -13.10
CA ALA A 117 -6.49 -23.34 -13.85
C ALA A 117 -7.03 -23.74 -15.23
N SER A 118 -6.30 -24.55 -15.99
CA SER A 118 -6.69 -24.98 -17.33
C SER A 118 -8.00 -25.79 -17.32
N ASP A 119 -8.11 -26.80 -16.45
CA ASP A 119 -9.28 -27.67 -16.36
C ASP A 119 -10.53 -26.88 -15.94
N LYS A 120 -10.36 -25.92 -15.01
CA LYS A 120 -11.46 -25.08 -14.55
C LYS A 120 -11.93 -24.06 -15.59
N LEU A 121 -11.03 -23.55 -16.42
CA LEU A 121 -11.39 -22.69 -17.53
C LEU A 121 -12.10 -23.44 -18.65
N ASP A 122 -11.66 -24.66 -18.95
CA ASP A 122 -12.34 -25.55 -19.89
C ASP A 122 -13.75 -25.91 -19.37
N GLU A 123 -13.88 -26.21 -18.06
CA GLU A 123 -15.19 -26.44 -17.42
C GLU A 123 -16.14 -25.22 -17.58
N ILE A 124 -15.64 -24.00 -17.34
CA ILE A 124 -16.45 -22.78 -17.51
C ILE A 124 -16.83 -22.54 -18.98
N THR A 125 -15.98 -22.90 -19.94
CA THR A 125 -16.33 -22.69 -21.35
C THR A 125 -17.33 -23.72 -21.87
N GLN A 126 -17.22 -24.97 -21.43
CA GLN A 126 -18.10 -26.05 -21.88
C GLN A 126 -19.48 -26.03 -21.18
N TYR A 127 -19.50 -25.76 -19.87
CA TYR A 127 -20.70 -25.88 -19.03
C TYR A 127 -21.14 -24.56 -18.38
N GLY A 128 -20.45 -23.46 -18.67
CA GLY A 128 -20.77 -22.16 -18.09
C GLY A 128 -21.90 -21.48 -18.86
N ASP A 129 -23.12 -21.63 -18.34
CA ASP A 129 -24.30 -20.91 -18.85
C ASP A 129 -24.02 -19.41 -19.02
N ILE A 130 -23.23 -18.81 -18.13
CA ILE A 130 -22.98 -17.37 -18.13
C ILE A 130 -22.01 -16.89 -19.21
N ILE A 131 -21.03 -17.71 -19.60
CA ILE A 131 -20.09 -17.38 -20.68
C ILE A 131 -20.83 -17.39 -22.01
N GLN A 132 -21.69 -18.39 -22.20
CA GLN A 132 -22.51 -18.54 -23.40
C GLN A 132 -23.62 -17.48 -23.43
N GLU A 133 -24.33 -17.25 -22.31
CA GLU A 133 -25.40 -16.24 -22.19
C GLU A 133 -24.91 -14.82 -22.49
N HIS A 134 -23.73 -14.46 -22.01
CA HIS A 134 -23.15 -13.12 -22.22
C HIS A 134 -22.17 -13.06 -23.39
N ASN A 135 -22.09 -14.11 -24.20
CA ASN A 135 -21.17 -14.23 -25.35
C ASN A 135 -19.76 -13.74 -25.00
N VAL A 136 -19.12 -14.36 -24.00
CA VAL A 136 -17.84 -13.88 -23.44
C VAL A 136 -16.66 -14.41 -24.25
N ARG A 137 -15.80 -13.50 -24.72
CA ARG A 137 -14.49 -13.82 -25.30
C ARG A 137 -13.46 -14.05 -24.21
N ILE A 138 -12.69 -15.13 -24.28
CA ILE A 138 -11.60 -15.38 -23.33
C ILE A 138 -10.27 -15.06 -24.00
N ALA A 139 -9.41 -14.32 -23.30
CA ALA A 139 -8.05 -14.03 -23.74
C ALA A 139 -7.07 -14.37 -22.61
N VAL A 140 -6.05 -15.19 -22.91
CA VAL A 140 -5.01 -15.56 -21.96
C VAL A 140 -3.80 -14.65 -22.18
N LEU A 141 -3.43 -13.91 -21.14
CA LEU A 141 -2.35 -12.91 -21.20
C LEU A 141 -1.17 -13.38 -20.34
N GLY A 142 0.03 -13.40 -20.91
CA GLY A 142 1.24 -13.76 -20.18
C GLY A 142 2.28 -14.49 -21.02
N ALA A 143 3.35 -14.93 -20.35
CA ALA A 143 4.45 -15.71 -20.88
C ALA A 143 4.02 -17.17 -21.15
N LYS A 144 3.19 -17.38 -22.18
CA LYS A 144 2.63 -18.70 -22.55
C LYS A 144 3.70 -19.77 -22.83
N TYR A 145 4.93 -19.36 -23.18
CA TYR A 145 6.07 -20.26 -23.39
C TYR A 145 6.56 -20.94 -22.10
N LEU A 146 6.16 -20.45 -20.92
CA LEU A 146 6.46 -21.08 -19.63
C LEU A 146 5.44 -22.17 -19.24
N LEU A 147 4.40 -22.39 -20.05
CA LEU A 147 3.38 -23.39 -19.79
C LEU A 147 3.76 -24.72 -20.44
N ASP A 148 3.42 -25.82 -19.76
CA ASP A 148 3.53 -27.15 -20.34
C ASP A 148 2.64 -27.28 -21.59
N ASP A 149 3.08 -28.09 -22.55
CA ASP A 149 2.44 -28.21 -23.86
C ASP A 149 0.97 -28.66 -23.79
N ASP A 150 0.58 -29.44 -22.78
CA ASP A 150 -0.82 -29.82 -22.58
C ASP A 150 -1.68 -28.62 -22.14
N VAL A 151 -1.22 -27.89 -21.13
CA VAL A 151 -1.90 -26.68 -20.62
C VAL A 151 -1.99 -25.62 -21.70
N ARG A 152 -0.89 -25.38 -22.43
CA ARG A 152 -0.84 -24.41 -23.54
C ARG A 152 -1.86 -24.74 -24.62
N ARG A 153 -1.91 -25.99 -25.10
CA ARG A 153 -2.88 -26.43 -26.13
C ARG A 153 -4.33 -26.29 -25.66
N LYS A 154 -4.63 -26.63 -24.40
CA LYS A 154 -5.97 -26.44 -23.82
C LYS A 154 -6.38 -24.96 -23.83
N LEU A 155 -5.48 -24.07 -23.41
CA LEU A 155 -5.75 -22.62 -23.39
C LEU A 155 -5.90 -22.03 -24.79
N GLU A 156 -5.08 -22.43 -25.75
CA GLU A 156 -5.21 -22.05 -27.16
C GLU A 156 -6.57 -22.50 -27.73
N GLY A 157 -7.01 -23.72 -27.40
CA GLY A 157 -8.34 -24.21 -27.76
C GLY A 157 -9.49 -23.40 -27.14
N ILE A 158 -9.33 -22.94 -25.89
CA ILE A 158 -10.32 -22.07 -25.22
C ILE A 158 -10.41 -20.69 -25.91
N GLU A 159 -9.27 -20.07 -26.23
CA GLU A 159 -9.21 -18.79 -26.94
C GLU A 159 -9.84 -18.92 -28.33
N GLU A 160 -9.49 -19.96 -29.08
CA GLU A 160 -10.02 -20.20 -30.44
C GLU A 160 -11.55 -20.40 -30.44
N ARG A 161 -12.09 -21.18 -29.49
CA ARG A 161 -13.54 -21.40 -29.36
C ARG A 161 -14.33 -20.13 -29.03
N THR A 162 -13.69 -19.13 -28.42
CA THR A 162 -14.36 -17.91 -27.94
C THR A 162 -13.95 -16.66 -28.71
N LYS A 163 -13.08 -16.77 -29.73
CA LYS A 163 -12.49 -15.63 -30.44
C LYS A 163 -13.51 -14.71 -31.12
N ASP A 164 -14.59 -15.30 -31.63
CA ASP A 164 -15.64 -14.61 -32.39
C ASP A 164 -16.77 -14.08 -31.48
N ASN A 165 -16.65 -14.29 -30.16
CA ASN A 165 -17.59 -13.77 -29.19
C ASN A 165 -17.42 -12.24 -29.05
N ASP A 166 -18.53 -11.50 -29.09
CA ASP A 166 -18.56 -10.02 -29.16
C ASP A 166 -19.16 -9.34 -27.91
N GLY A 167 -19.53 -10.14 -26.91
CA GLY A 167 -20.06 -9.70 -25.62
C GLY A 167 -18.97 -9.10 -24.74
N ALA A 168 -18.73 -9.68 -23.58
CA ALA A 168 -17.64 -9.23 -22.69
C ALA A 168 -16.32 -9.95 -22.99
N THR A 169 -15.19 -9.39 -22.54
CA THR A 169 -13.88 -10.07 -22.58
C THR A 169 -13.44 -10.45 -21.17
N LEU A 170 -13.06 -11.70 -20.96
CA LEU A 170 -12.37 -12.18 -19.76
C LEU A 170 -10.89 -12.36 -20.06
N ASN A 171 -10.06 -11.46 -19.55
CA ASN A 171 -8.61 -11.59 -19.61
C ASN A 171 -8.12 -12.42 -18.43
N ILE A 172 -7.39 -13.49 -18.72
CA ILE A 172 -6.83 -14.40 -17.73
C ILE A 172 -5.32 -14.26 -17.74
N CYS A 173 -4.77 -13.65 -16.71
CA CYS A 173 -3.34 -13.36 -16.65
C CYS A 173 -2.60 -14.56 -16.03
N MET A 174 -1.98 -15.38 -16.90
CA MET A 174 -1.17 -16.54 -16.53
C MET A 174 -0.24 -17.03 -17.66
N PRO A 175 1.02 -17.37 -17.34
CA PRO A 175 1.83 -16.82 -16.26
C PRO A 175 2.15 -15.35 -16.59
N TYR A 176 1.84 -14.42 -15.69
CA TYR A 176 1.90 -12.98 -16.01
C TYR A 176 2.66 -12.16 -14.97
N THR A 177 3.45 -11.19 -15.41
CA THR A 177 3.88 -10.03 -14.63
C THR A 177 3.87 -8.77 -15.51
N SER A 178 3.61 -7.61 -14.92
CA SER A 178 3.55 -6.33 -15.64
C SER A 178 4.91 -5.94 -16.17
N ARG A 179 6.00 -6.22 -15.44
CA ARG A 179 7.37 -6.01 -15.93
C ARG A 179 7.71 -6.85 -17.15
N ASP A 180 7.27 -8.10 -17.21
CA ASP A 180 7.50 -8.97 -18.38
C ASP A 180 6.69 -8.51 -19.60
N GLU A 181 5.41 -8.14 -19.39
CA GLU A 181 4.58 -7.51 -20.43
C GLU A 181 5.24 -6.24 -20.99
N MET A 182 5.65 -5.33 -20.10
CA MET A 182 6.28 -4.07 -20.51
C MET A 182 7.62 -4.31 -21.23
N SER A 183 8.43 -5.27 -20.77
CA SER A 183 9.71 -5.60 -21.42
C SER A 183 9.49 -6.17 -22.82
N SER A 184 8.49 -7.06 -22.97
CA SER A 184 8.12 -7.64 -24.25
C SER A 184 7.59 -6.59 -25.23
N ALA A 185 6.74 -5.66 -24.76
CA ALA A 185 6.24 -4.56 -25.58
C ALA A 185 7.37 -3.61 -26.00
N MET A 186 8.29 -3.30 -25.08
CA MET A 186 9.45 -2.44 -25.31
C MET A 186 10.41 -3.01 -26.37
N ALA A 187 10.64 -4.32 -26.34
CA ALA A 187 11.50 -5.00 -27.30
C ALA A 187 11.03 -4.83 -28.75
N VAL A 188 9.71 -4.71 -28.97
CA VAL A 188 9.12 -4.46 -30.29
C VAL A 188 9.01 -2.97 -30.61
N SER A 189 8.75 -2.12 -29.61
CA SER A 189 8.48 -0.70 -29.84
C SER A 189 9.71 0.17 -30.01
N GLY A 190 10.88 -0.26 -29.50
CA GLY A 190 12.01 0.65 -29.31
C GLY A 190 11.57 1.86 -28.47
N ASN A 191 11.86 3.08 -28.93
CA ASN A 191 11.53 4.31 -28.20
C ASN A 191 10.16 4.94 -28.55
N ASP A 192 9.30 4.30 -29.35
CA ASP A 192 7.99 4.85 -29.72
C ASP A 192 6.89 4.41 -28.73
N ARG A 193 6.36 5.39 -27.98
CA ARG A 193 5.28 5.18 -27.00
C ARG A 193 3.98 4.64 -27.60
N LYS A 194 3.58 5.08 -28.79
CA LYS A 194 2.32 4.59 -29.40
C LYS A 194 2.45 3.14 -29.82
N VAL A 195 3.62 2.77 -30.33
CA VAL A 195 3.93 1.38 -30.67
C VAL A 195 3.99 0.54 -29.41
N PHE A 196 4.59 1.05 -28.33
CA PHE A 196 4.61 0.40 -27.02
C PHE A 196 3.19 0.08 -26.51
N GLU A 197 2.31 1.08 -26.46
CA GLU A 197 0.93 0.93 -25.95
C GLU A 197 0.11 -0.07 -26.79
N LYS A 198 0.33 -0.09 -28.12
CA LYS A 198 -0.31 -1.05 -29.03
C LYS A 198 0.17 -2.50 -28.82
N ASN A 199 1.41 -2.68 -28.36
CA ASN A 199 2.02 -3.99 -28.14
C ASN A 199 1.86 -4.52 -26.70
N LEU A 200 1.19 -3.78 -25.81
CA LEU A 200 0.75 -4.33 -24.53
C LEU A 200 -0.27 -5.46 -24.77
N MET A 201 -0.22 -6.50 -23.94
CA MET A 201 -1.12 -7.67 -24.05
C MET A 201 -2.58 -7.29 -23.82
N THR A 202 -2.84 -6.15 -23.18
CA THR A 202 -4.20 -5.63 -22.94
C THR A 202 -4.68 -4.61 -23.99
N SER A 203 -3.99 -4.42 -25.11
CA SER A 203 -4.30 -3.35 -26.07
C SER A 203 -5.69 -3.48 -26.73
N HIS A 204 -6.28 -4.68 -26.74
CA HIS A 204 -7.66 -4.92 -27.17
C HIS A 204 -8.72 -4.55 -26.12
N SER A 205 -8.32 -4.27 -24.88
CA SER A 205 -9.22 -3.99 -23.76
C SER A 205 -9.46 -2.49 -23.62
N PRO A 206 -10.64 -2.06 -23.13
CA PRO A 206 -10.86 -0.68 -22.75
C PRO A 206 -9.94 -0.28 -21.57
N PRO A 207 -9.73 1.03 -21.35
CA PRO A 207 -8.94 1.52 -20.22
C PRO A 207 -9.41 0.93 -18.89
N LEU A 208 -8.45 0.53 -18.05
CA LEU A 208 -8.71 -0.05 -16.74
C LEU A 208 -9.34 1.00 -15.81
N ASP A 209 -10.58 0.77 -15.37
CA ASP A 209 -11.31 1.70 -14.51
C ASP A 209 -11.11 1.43 -13.03
N ILE A 210 -11.05 0.15 -12.65
CA ILE A 210 -10.95 -0.29 -11.25
C ILE A 210 -9.96 -1.44 -11.17
N LEU A 211 -9.07 -1.40 -10.18
CA LEU A 211 -8.20 -2.51 -9.80
C LEU A 211 -8.51 -2.92 -8.36
N VAL A 212 -9.01 -4.15 -8.18
CA VAL A 212 -9.42 -4.70 -6.89
C VAL A 212 -8.40 -5.73 -6.41
N ARG A 213 -8.05 -5.68 -5.13
CA ARG A 213 -7.26 -6.72 -4.47
C ARG A 213 -7.93 -7.23 -3.21
N SER A 214 -8.11 -8.55 -3.11
CA SER A 214 -8.63 -9.20 -1.91
C SER A 214 -7.55 -9.42 -0.85
N SER A 215 -7.96 -9.89 0.34
CA SER A 215 -7.15 -10.30 1.49
C SER A 215 -6.48 -9.21 2.33
N GLY A 216 -6.88 -7.94 2.16
CA GLY A 216 -6.38 -6.80 2.96
C GLY A 216 -4.92 -6.42 2.66
N VAL A 217 -4.34 -6.91 1.58
CA VAL A 217 -2.94 -6.69 1.24
C VAL A 217 -2.80 -5.49 0.30
N ASN A 218 -1.99 -4.50 0.70
CA ASN A 218 -1.80 -3.23 -0.03
C ASN A 218 -0.57 -3.25 -0.95
N ARG A 219 -0.58 -4.05 -2.03
CA ARG A 219 0.44 -4.01 -3.10
C ARG A 219 -0.15 -4.46 -4.45
N PHE A 220 0.51 -4.15 -5.57
CA PHE A 220 0.07 -4.65 -6.89
C PHE A 220 0.53 -6.07 -7.20
N SER A 221 1.64 -6.52 -6.62
CA SER A 221 2.24 -7.83 -6.96
C SER A 221 2.54 -7.97 -8.46
N ASP A 222 3.11 -6.92 -9.07
CA ASP A 222 3.48 -6.91 -10.50
C ASP A 222 2.31 -7.21 -11.44
N TYR A 223 1.12 -6.67 -11.13
CA TYR A 223 -0.11 -6.89 -11.88
C TYR A 223 -0.67 -5.59 -12.46
N LEU A 224 -0.86 -5.54 -13.79
CA LEU A 224 -1.47 -4.44 -14.54
C LEU A 224 -0.96 -3.03 -14.13
N MET A 225 0.34 -2.91 -13.80
CA MET A 225 0.88 -1.68 -13.22
C MET A 225 0.83 -0.52 -14.21
N TYR A 226 1.19 -0.78 -15.47
CA TYR A 226 1.12 0.24 -16.53
C TYR A 226 -0.33 0.70 -16.72
N GLN A 227 -1.26 -0.24 -16.88
CA GLN A 227 -2.67 0.03 -17.11
C GLN A 227 -3.31 0.76 -15.92
N ALA A 228 -2.97 0.39 -14.69
CA ALA A 228 -3.51 1.02 -13.50
C ALA A 228 -3.10 2.49 -13.39
N VAL A 229 -1.83 2.80 -13.66
CA VAL A 229 -1.30 4.17 -13.57
C VAL A 229 -1.72 5.00 -14.78
N HIS A 230 -1.49 4.49 -15.99
CA HIS A 230 -1.73 5.22 -17.24
C HIS A 230 -3.21 5.57 -17.43
N HIS A 231 -4.12 4.67 -17.07
CA HIS A 231 -5.56 4.90 -17.19
C HIS A 231 -6.18 5.63 -15.98
N GLY A 232 -5.41 5.88 -14.92
CA GLY A 232 -5.93 6.47 -13.69
C GLY A 232 -6.96 5.58 -12.99
N ALA A 233 -6.69 4.26 -12.94
CA ALA A 233 -7.61 3.29 -12.37
C ALA A 233 -7.83 3.53 -10.87
N HIS A 234 -9.08 3.34 -10.41
CA HIS A 234 -9.39 3.37 -8.99
C HIS A 234 -8.92 2.08 -8.31
N ILE A 235 -8.05 2.21 -7.33
CA ILE A 235 -7.47 1.06 -6.63
C ILE A 235 -8.24 0.82 -5.34
N GLN A 236 -8.79 -0.38 -5.19
CA GLN A 236 -9.57 -0.76 -4.02
C GLN A 236 -9.04 -2.06 -3.43
N VAL A 237 -8.63 -2.01 -2.16
CA VAL A 237 -8.32 -3.21 -1.38
C VAL A 237 -9.55 -3.60 -0.57
N VAL A 238 -9.85 -4.90 -0.53
CA VAL A 238 -10.91 -5.48 0.28
C VAL A 238 -10.30 -6.51 1.24
N ASP A 239 -10.77 -6.51 2.49
CA ASP A 239 -10.21 -7.35 3.55
C ASP A 239 -10.59 -8.83 3.39
N ALA A 240 -11.75 -9.11 2.79
CA ALA A 240 -12.23 -10.46 2.55
C ALA A 240 -11.23 -11.28 1.73
N TYR A 241 -11.07 -12.56 2.08
CA TYR A 241 -10.32 -13.49 1.25
C TYR A 241 -11.05 -13.74 -0.07
N TRP A 242 -10.30 -14.02 -1.15
CA TRP A 242 -10.90 -14.24 -2.46
C TRP A 242 -12.03 -15.29 -2.48
N PRO A 243 -11.91 -16.46 -1.79
CA PRO A 243 -13.01 -17.42 -1.75
C PRO A 243 -14.28 -16.88 -1.07
N ASP A 244 -14.20 -15.83 -0.25
CA ASP A 244 -15.35 -15.23 0.44
C ASP A 244 -15.97 -14.05 -0.32
N ILE A 245 -15.37 -13.62 -1.44
CA ILE A 245 -15.84 -12.42 -2.15
C ILE A 245 -17.27 -12.58 -2.65
N GLY A 246 -18.11 -11.57 -2.43
CA GLY A 246 -19.49 -11.54 -2.88
C GLY A 246 -20.06 -10.13 -3.02
N ILE A 247 -21.40 -10.03 -3.02
CA ILE A 247 -22.12 -8.76 -3.21
C ILE A 247 -21.73 -7.72 -2.14
N SER A 248 -21.54 -8.16 -0.89
CA SER A 248 -21.18 -7.29 0.23
C SER A 248 -19.86 -6.56 0.02
N GLU A 249 -18.92 -7.16 -0.69
CA GLU A 249 -17.62 -6.54 -0.99
C GLU A 249 -17.63 -5.81 -2.33
N LEU A 250 -18.32 -6.36 -3.34
CA LEU A 250 -18.33 -5.81 -4.70
C LEU A 250 -19.18 -4.54 -4.83
N VAL A 251 -20.30 -4.44 -4.11
CA VAL A 251 -21.16 -3.24 -4.16
C VAL A 251 -20.44 -2.00 -3.62
N PRO A 252 -19.78 -2.02 -2.44
CA PRO A 252 -18.98 -0.90 -1.98
C PRO A 252 -17.86 -0.49 -2.96
N VAL A 253 -17.20 -1.46 -3.60
CA VAL A 253 -16.17 -1.18 -4.63
C VAL A 253 -16.76 -0.33 -5.76
N LEU A 254 -17.90 -0.77 -6.32
CA LEU A 254 -18.57 -0.05 -7.40
C LEU A 254 -19.07 1.32 -6.96
N LEU A 255 -19.74 1.40 -5.80
CA LEU A 255 -20.28 2.66 -5.28
C LEU A 255 -19.19 3.68 -4.99
N ASN A 256 -18.03 3.24 -4.48
CA ASN A 256 -16.89 4.13 -4.25
C ASN A 256 -16.37 4.72 -5.57
N TRP A 257 -16.21 3.88 -6.60
CA TRP A 257 -15.82 4.36 -7.93
C TRP A 257 -16.86 5.31 -8.54
N GLN A 258 -18.16 4.99 -8.45
CA GLN A 258 -19.25 5.84 -8.92
C GLN A 258 -19.24 7.21 -8.22
N ARG A 259 -19.06 7.22 -6.89
CA ARG A 259 -18.95 8.44 -6.09
C ARG A 259 -17.76 9.29 -6.53
N MET A 260 -16.59 8.69 -6.77
CA MET A 260 -15.40 9.40 -7.23
C MET A 260 -15.59 10.00 -8.62
N ARG A 261 -16.13 9.23 -9.57
CA ARG A 261 -16.47 9.72 -10.92
C ARG A 261 -17.46 10.90 -10.86
N TRP A 262 -18.47 10.81 -10.00
CA TRP A 262 -19.43 11.89 -9.79
C TRP A 262 -18.76 13.13 -9.21
N SER A 263 -17.92 13.00 -8.18
CA SER A 263 -17.18 14.12 -7.58
C SER A 263 -16.26 14.82 -8.59
N SER A 264 -15.52 14.05 -9.40
CA SER A 264 -14.66 14.61 -10.46
C SER A 264 -15.47 15.31 -11.55
N SER A 265 -16.70 14.87 -11.82
CA SER A 265 -17.59 15.56 -12.76
C SER A 265 -18.09 16.92 -12.25
N LEU A 266 -18.10 17.13 -10.93
CA LEU A 266 -18.51 18.38 -10.31
C LEU A 266 -17.35 19.39 -10.25
N SER A 267 -16.15 18.94 -9.90
CA SER A 267 -14.96 19.81 -9.92
C SER A 267 -14.67 20.35 -11.32
N ASN A 268 -14.83 19.50 -12.35
CA ASN A 268 -14.64 19.92 -13.75
C ASN A 268 -15.75 20.86 -14.26
N ARG A 269 -16.91 20.92 -13.59
CA ARG A 269 -18.01 21.86 -13.91
C ARG A 269 -17.84 23.24 -13.28
N TYR A 270 -17.14 23.34 -12.15
CA TYR A 270 -16.90 24.62 -11.46
C TYR A 270 -15.59 25.31 -11.88
N HIS A 271 -14.63 24.56 -12.42
CA HIS A 271 -13.45 25.11 -13.10
C HIS A 271 -13.32 24.47 -14.48
N PRO A 272 -13.94 25.03 -15.54
CA PRO A 272 -13.58 24.65 -16.89
C PRO A 272 -12.13 25.08 -17.12
N SER A 273 -11.20 24.13 -17.06
CA SER A 273 -9.79 24.38 -17.32
C SER A 273 -9.62 24.83 -18.77
N SER A 274 -9.53 26.15 -18.97
CA SER A 274 -8.89 26.75 -20.12
C SER A 274 -7.40 26.46 -20.05
N SER A 275 -6.97 25.35 -20.63
CA SER A 275 -5.59 25.07 -20.99
C SER A 275 -5.60 24.13 -22.19
N PRO A 276 -5.28 24.62 -23.41
CA PRO A 276 -5.14 23.77 -24.58
C PRO A 276 -3.99 22.78 -24.38
N SER A 277 -4.11 21.62 -25.01
CA SER A 277 -3.05 20.62 -25.11
C SER A 277 -1.72 21.26 -25.53
N LEU A 278 -0.63 20.87 -24.84
CA LEU A 278 0.75 21.17 -25.20
C LEU A 278 1.15 20.45 -26.50
N SER A 279 0.56 20.87 -27.60
CA SER A 279 0.82 20.37 -28.95
C SER A 279 0.79 21.53 -29.93
N SER A 280 1.79 22.42 -29.87
CA SER A 280 2.31 23.23 -30.98
C SER A 280 3.11 24.45 -30.48
N PHE A 281 4.35 24.23 -30.04
CA PHE A 281 5.31 25.33 -30.11
C PHE A 281 5.90 25.37 -31.51
N ARG A 282 5.26 26.13 -32.41
CA ARG A 282 5.93 26.68 -33.59
C ARG A 282 6.49 28.05 -33.20
N THR A 283 7.80 28.16 -33.32
CA THR A 283 8.59 29.39 -33.40
C THR A 283 8.08 30.32 -34.51
N PHE A 284 8.37 31.62 -34.34
CA PHE A 284 8.37 32.78 -35.26
C PHE A 284 7.58 33.94 -34.62
N SER A 285 8.25 34.96 -34.06
CA SER A 285 8.96 36.08 -34.72
C SER A 285 8.11 37.35 -34.71
N THR A 286 8.79 38.44 -34.38
CA THR A 286 8.38 39.84 -34.21
C THR A 286 7.40 40.39 -35.25
N GLN A 287 6.48 41.26 -34.81
CA GLN A 287 6.45 42.68 -35.23
C GLN A 287 5.44 43.51 -34.43
N HIS A 288 5.92 44.67 -33.97
CA HIS A 288 5.12 45.79 -33.50
C HIS A 288 4.35 46.42 -34.66
N THR A 289 3.09 46.80 -34.44
CA THR A 289 2.53 48.01 -35.05
C THR A 289 1.36 48.52 -34.20
N ALA A 290 1.46 49.80 -33.85
CA ALA A 290 0.43 50.55 -33.15
C ALA A 290 -0.54 51.18 -34.16
N VAL A 291 -1.85 51.17 -33.88
CA VAL A 291 -2.83 52.05 -34.52
C VAL A 291 -3.74 52.65 -33.44
N LYS A 292 -3.90 53.97 -33.52
CA LYS A 292 -4.64 54.87 -32.63
C LYS A 292 -6.15 54.93 -32.97
N PRO A 293 -6.99 55.53 -32.10
CA PRO A 293 -8.41 55.24 -31.98
C PRO A 293 -9.32 56.19 -32.78
N GLN A 294 -10.51 55.71 -33.16
CA GLN A 294 -11.64 56.56 -33.53
C GLN A 294 -12.96 56.09 -32.95
N GLN A 295 -13.76 57.10 -32.60
CA GLN A 295 -14.93 57.12 -31.71
C GLN A 295 -16.20 56.50 -32.33
N ARG A 296 -17.07 55.94 -31.47
CA ARG A 296 -18.53 56.07 -31.66
C ARG A 296 -19.29 56.03 -30.34
N GLN A 297 -20.45 56.66 -30.40
CA GLN A 297 -21.18 57.35 -29.35
C GLN A 297 -21.93 56.46 -28.35
N GLN A 298 -22.23 57.12 -27.24
CA GLN A 298 -22.98 56.72 -26.06
C GLN A 298 -24.43 56.29 -26.36
N GLN A 299 -24.90 55.27 -25.65
CA GLN A 299 -26.27 55.21 -25.17
C GLN A 299 -26.25 55.09 -23.63
N GLN A 300 -27.04 55.95 -23.01
CA GLN A 300 -27.12 56.20 -21.58
C GLN A 300 -27.87 55.09 -20.83
N GLN A 301 -27.40 54.76 -19.62
CA GLN A 301 -28.19 54.11 -18.57
C GLN A 301 -28.11 54.95 -17.28
N PRO A 302 -29.14 54.88 -16.42
CA PRO A 302 -29.45 55.94 -15.45
C PRO A 302 -28.60 55.88 -14.17
N GLN A 303 -28.40 57.06 -13.59
CA GLN A 303 -27.65 57.34 -12.36
C GLN A 303 -28.12 56.51 -11.15
N LYS A 304 -27.17 55.87 -10.44
CA LYS A 304 -27.26 55.66 -8.99
C LYS A 304 -25.91 55.88 -8.30
N ARG A 305 -25.92 56.92 -7.44
CA ARG A 305 -25.18 57.15 -6.19
C ARG A 305 -23.72 56.67 -6.09
N THR A 306 -22.84 57.67 -6.07
CA THR A 306 -21.43 57.63 -5.65
C THR A 306 -21.28 57.19 -4.20
N VAL A 307 -20.61 56.07 -3.96
CA VAL A 307 -19.95 55.76 -2.68
C VAL A 307 -18.53 55.30 -2.98
N SER A 308 -17.58 55.93 -2.31
CA SER A 308 -16.13 55.78 -2.41
C SER A 308 -15.62 54.33 -2.53
N THR A 309 -15.09 53.99 -3.71
CA THR A 309 -14.49 52.68 -4.04
C THR A 309 -13.01 52.56 -3.63
N SER A 310 -12.44 53.56 -2.95
CA SER A 310 -11.01 53.58 -2.59
C SER A 310 -10.69 52.98 -1.21
N ALA A 311 -11.68 52.82 -0.32
CA ALA A 311 -11.45 52.26 1.01
C ALA A 311 -11.39 50.72 1.04
N TYR A 312 -12.14 50.03 0.17
CA TYR A 312 -12.22 48.56 0.17
C TYR A 312 -11.03 47.87 -0.49
N LEU A 313 -10.37 48.53 -1.46
CA LEU A 313 -9.23 47.97 -2.18
C LEU A 313 -7.95 47.96 -1.32
N VAL A 314 -7.76 48.98 -0.48
CA VAL A 314 -6.64 49.04 0.47
C VAL A 314 -6.91 48.17 1.70
N GLY A 315 -8.15 48.14 2.20
CA GLY A 315 -8.54 47.25 3.29
C GLY A 315 -8.40 45.77 2.93
N GLY A 316 -8.94 45.37 1.77
CA GLY A 316 -8.96 43.96 1.34
C GLY A 316 -7.58 43.37 1.09
N THR A 317 -6.67 44.14 0.47
CA THR A 317 -5.29 43.70 0.20
C THR A 317 -4.46 43.60 1.48
N LEU A 318 -4.65 44.50 2.45
CA LEU A 318 -3.97 44.44 3.73
C LEU A 318 -4.48 43.27 4.60
N THR A 319 -5.79 42.99 4.61
CA THR A 319 -6.33 41.81 5.31
C THR A 319 -5.95 40.48 4.66
N LEU A 320 -5.83 40.41 3.34
CA LEU A 320 -5.38 39.19 2.64
C LEU A 320 -3.87 38.96 2.84
N ALA A 321 -3.06 40.01 2.82
CA ALA A 321 -1.63 39.91 3.09
C ALA A 321 -1.34 39.58 4.56
N CYS A 322 -2.05 40.21 5.51
CA CYS A 322 -1.96 39.86 6.94
C CYS A 322 -2.55 38.48 7.24
N GLY A 323 -3.64 38.08 6.59
CA GLY A 323 -4.24 36.75 6.74
C GLY A 323 -3.35 35.64 6.17
N TYR A 324 -2.67 35.90 5.04
CA TYR A 324 -1.67 35.00 4.47
C TYR A 324 -0.42 34.92 5.35
N LEU A 325 0.08 36.06 5.84
CA LEU A 325 1.21 36.10 6.77
C LEU A 325 0.88 35.40 8.10
N LEU A 326 -0.27 35.69 8.72
CA LEU A 326 -0.72 35.03 9.95
C LEU A 326 -0.99 33.53 9.73
N GLY A 327 -1.57 33.14 8.60
CA GLY A 327 -1.77 31.74 8.23
C GLY A 327 -0.47 30.99 7.89
N SER A 328 0.54 31.71 7.40
CA SER A 328 1.89 31.17 7.16
C SER A 328 2.74 31.08 8.43
N LEU A 329 2.50 31.96 9.41
CA LEU A 329 3.19 31.98 10.68
C LEU A 329 2.58 31.02 11.71
N TYR A 330 1.31 30.64 11.56
CA TYR A 330 0.61 29.69 12.44
C TYR A 330 -0.49 28.90 11.70
N PRO A 331 -0.22 27.71 11.15
CA PRO A 331 -1.28 26.72 11.05
C PRO A 331 -1.58 26.23 12.47
N PRO A 332 -2.84 26.33 12.98
CA PRO A 332 -3.20 25.62 14.20
C PRO A 332 -2.87 24.16 13.98
N SER A 333 -2.19 23.53 14.95
CA SER A 333 -1.83 22.11 14.94
C SER A 333 -3.02 21.15 14.71
N ALA A 334 -4.25 21.66 14.79
CA ALA A 334 -5.50 21.00 14.45
C ALA A 334 -5.82 21.00 12.93
N LEU A 335 -5.46 22.03 12.16
CA LEU A 335 -5.77 22.13 10.72
C LEU A 335 -4.83 21.27 9.87
N THR A 336 -3.56 21.16 10.26
CA THR A 336 -2.62 20.17 9.70
C THR A 336 -2.98 18.73 10.07
N LEU A 337 -3.84 18.52 11.09
CA LEU A 337 -4.39 17.21 11.40
C LEU A 337 -5.46 16.77 10.39
N LEU A 338 -6.16 17.74 9.79
CA LEU A 338 -7.26 17.55 8.84
C LEU A 338 -6.79 17.51 7.38
N TYR A 339 -5.72 18.24 7.04
CA TYR A 339 -5.19 18.35 5.68
C TYR A 339 -3.66 18.32 5.67
N PRO A 340 -3.06 17.14 5.90
CA PRO A 340 -1.63 17.06 5.93
C PRO A 340 -1.06 17.02 4.50
N SER A 341 0.05 17.72 4.28
CA SER A 341 0.70 17.79 2.97
C SER A 341 1.37 16.47 2.64
N ALA A 342 1.16 15.95 1.42
CA ALA A 342 1.81 14.75 0.94
C ALA A 342 3.34 14.89 1.06
N ALA A 343 3.94 14.14 1.99
CA ALA A 343 5.39 14.07 2.09
C ALA A 343 5.94 13.24 0.92
N PRO A 344 7.09 13.61 0.34
CA PRO A 344 7.76 12.77 -0.64
C PRO A 344 8.02 11.37 -0.05
N GLY A 345 7.92 10.33 -0.89
CA GLY A 345 8.22 8.96 -0.47
C GLY A 345 9.65 8.85 0.09
N PRO A 346 9.91 7.86 0.98
CA PRO A 346 11.23 7.70 1.59
C PRO A 346 12.29 7.51 0.50
N LEU A 347 13.32 8.34 0.52
CA LEU A 347 14.45 8.25 -0.42
C LEU A 347 15.12 6.88 -0.29
N SER A 348 15.65 6.35 -1.40
CA SER A 348 16.45 5.13 -1.35
C SER A 348 17.73 5.38 -0.54
N ARG A 349 18.13 4.41 0.29
CA ARG A 349 19.38 4.46 1.06
C ARG A 349 20.62 4.61 0.15
N GLU A 350 20.54 4.12 -1.08
CA GLU A 350 21.62 4.16 -2.08
C GLU A 350 21.55 5.40 -2.98
N SER A 351 20.47 6.17 -2.92
CA SER A 351 20.36 7.41 -3.70
C SER A 351 21.28 8.49 -3.12
N ALA A 352 21.85 9.31 -4.01
CA ALA A 352 22.71 10.42 -3.59
C ALA A 352 21.99 11.38 -2.62
N GLU A 353 20.68 11.60 -2.84
CA GLU A 353 19.83 12.42 -1.98
C GLU A 353 19.63 11.79 -0.59
N GLY A 354 19.36 10.48 -0.53
CA GLY A 354 19.20 9.75 0.73
C GLY A 354 20.49 9.70 1.55
N ILE A 355 21.63 9.52 0.90
CA ILE A 355 22.95 9.58 1.55
C ILE A 355 23.22 10.99 2.09
N ALA A 356 22.88 12.03 1.32
CA ALA A 356 23.04 13.41 1.75
C ALA A 356 22.14 13.75 2.96
N GLU A 357 20.89 13.29 2.96
CA GLU A 357 19.96 13.46 4.09
C GLU A 357 20.49 12.77 5.35
N MET A 358 20.91 11.51 5.26
CA MET A 358 21.46 10.77 6.40
C MET A 358 22.72 11.42 6.94
N ASN A 359 23.63 11.87 6.07
CA ASN A 359 24.84 12.59 6.49
C ASN A 359 24.51 13.93 7.17
N ARG A 360 23.46 14.63 6.72
CA ARG A 360 22.98 15.86 7.35
C ARG A 360 22.44 15.57 8.75
N LEU A 361 21.56 14.58 8.88
CA LEU A 361 20.98 14.16 10.15
C LEU A 361 22.06 13.68 11.13
N GLU A 362 23.08 12.95 10.68
CA GLU A 362 24.18 12.53 11.55
C GLU A 362 24.97 13.75 12.08
N LYS A 363 25.24 14.76 11.24
CA LYS A 363 25.85 16.01 11.70
C LYS A 363 24.97 16.75 12.71
N GLU A 364 23.67 16.84 12.44
CA GLU A 364 22.69 17.44 13.35
C GLU A 364 22.65 16.72 14.71
N LEU A 365 22.65 15.38 14.71
CA LEU A 365 22.68 14.56 15.93
C LEU A 365 23.91 14.88 16.79
N GLN A 366 25.09 15.02 16.18
CA GLN A 366 26.33 15.28 16.90
C GLN A 366 26.37 16.65 17.58
N ILE A 367 25.65 17.64 17.06
CA ILE A 367 25.63 19.00 17.62
C ILE A 367 24.52 19.24 18.65
N LEU A 368 23.65 18.25 18.91
CA LEU A 368 22.57 18.40 19.89
C LEU A 368 23.13 18.71 21.30
N PRO A 369 22.57 19.70 22.03
CA PRO A 369 23.10 20.11 23.33
C PRO A 369 23.13 19.00 24.39
N HIS A 370 22.17 18.07 24.37
CA HIS A 370 22.18 16.95 25.31
C HIS A 370 23.26 15.91 24.97
N ILE A 371 23.55 15.70 23.69
CA ILE A 371 24.64 14.81 23.25
C ILE A 371 25.99 15.37 23.68
N GLN A 372 26.23 16.67 23.50
CA GLN A 372 27.46 17.31 23.97
C GLN A 372 27.65 17.20 25.49
N ARG A 373 26.56 17.35 26.26
CA ARG A 373 26.59 17.14 27.71
C ARG A 373 26.91 15.69 28.08
N LEU A 374 26.28 14.72 27.43
CA LEU A 374 26.52 13.30 27.70
C LEU A 374 27.93 12.84 27.32
N LYS A 375 28.51 13.40 26.27
CA LYS A 375 29.91 13.16 25.88
C LYS A 375 30.92 13.72 26.88
N ALA A 376 30.59 14.83 27.54
CA ALA A 376 31.45 15.42 28.56
C ALA A 376 31.38 14.68 29.91
N ASP A 377 30.26 13.97 30.17
CA ASP A 377 30.05 13.20 31.39
C ASP A 377 30.76 11.85 31.33
N ARG A 378 31.83 11.70 32.14
CA ARG A 378 32.65 10.48 32.21
C ARG A 378 31.93 9.26 32.79
N ASN A 379 30.73 9.43 33.35
CA ASN A 379 29.94 8.30 33.85
C ASN A 379 29.29 7.49 32.72
N TYR A 380 29.14 8.10 31.53
CA TYR A 380 28.50 7.48 30.38
C TYR A 380 29.54 7.00 29.37
N TYR A 381 29.28 5.82 28.79
CA TYR A 381 29.95 5.37 27.58
C TYR A 381 29.02 5.47 26.37
N GLU A 382 29.58 5.84 25.23
CA GLU A 382 28.87 5.91 23.95
C GLU A 382 28.92 4.55 23.23
N SER A 383 27.81 4.14 22.62
CA SER A 383 27.77 2.98 21.72
C SER A 383 26.81 3.20 20.56
N ARG A 384 27.06 2.50 19.45
CA ARG A 384 26.20 2.48 18.24
C ARG A 384 25.69 1.06 17.97
N PRO A 385 24.59 0.65 18.62
CA PRO A 385 23.98 -0.65 18.35
C PRO A 385 23.70 -0.83 16.86
N TYR A 386 23.97 -2.03 16.35
CA TYR A 386 23.74 -2.43 14.96
C TYR A 386 24.54 -1.69 13.88
N ALA A 387 25.49 -0.81 14.23
CA ALA A 387 26.28 -0.09 13.22
C ALA A 387 27.25 -1.00 12.45
N GLN A 388 27.70 -2.10 13.06
CA GLN A 388 28.67 -3.04 12.49
C GLN A 388 28.03 -4.43 12.22
N MET A 389 26.72 -4.48 12.04
CA MET A 389 26.00 -5.73 11.81
C MET A 389 26.21 -6.18 10.35
N ASP A 390 26.52 -7.47 10.18
CA ASP A 390 26.64 -8.09 8.86
C ASP A 390 25.36 -7.90 8.02
N GLU A 391 25.52 -7.70 6.72
CA GLU A 391 24.44 -7.33 5.80
C GLU A 391 23.38 -8.43 5.75
N ALA A 392 23.79 -9.70 5.72
CA ALA A 392 22.89 -10.86 5.72
C ALA A 392 22.01 -10.95 6.98
N ARG A 393 22.50 -10.46 8.12
CA ARG A 393 21.73 -10.42 9.38
C ARG A 393 20.84 -9.19 9.44
N THR A 394 21.29 -8.08 8.88
CA THR A 394 20.56 -6.80 8.86
C THR A 394 19.20 -6.95 8.17
N VAL A 395 19.12 -7.68 7.06
CA VAL A 395 17.87 -7.94 6.30
C VAL A 395 16.78 -8.59 7.16
N ASN A 396 17.15 -9.39 8.15
CA ASN A 396 16.23 -10.10 9.05
C ASN A 396 15.95 -9.36 10.36
N THR A 397 16.33 -8.08 10.46
CA THR A 397 16.04 -7.24 11.64
C THR A 397 15.05 -6.13 11.29
N LEU A 398 14.08 -5.91 12.18
CA LEU A 398 13.05 -4.90 11.96
C LEU A 398 13.62 -3.47 12.06
N THR A 399 14.33 -3.14 13.14
CA THR A 399 14.81 -1.78 13.47
C THR A 399 16.13 -1.42 12.79
N ALA A 400 17.02 -2.38 12.56
CA ALA A 400 18.29 -2.20 11.88
C ALA A 400 18.25 -2.49 10.37
N GLY A 401 17.25 -3.23 9.89
CA GLY A 401 17.02 -3.55 8.49
C GLY A 401 15.80 -2.83 7.92
N ALA A 402 14.62 -3.45 8.02
CA ALA A 402 13.41 -3.03 7.31
C ALA A 402 13.01 -1.55 7.55
N LEU A 403 13.26 -1.02 8.74
CA LEU A 403 12.97 0.36 9.11
C LEU A 403 14.16 1.32 8.95
N ARG A 404 15.36 0.81 8.64
CA ARG A 404 16.60 1.61 8.51
C ARG A 404 16.73 2.22 7.12
N ALA A 405 16.08 3.36 6.92
CA ALA A 405 16.09 4.09 5.65
C ALA A 405 15.86 5.60 5.87
N PRO A 406 16.28 6.46 4.91
CA PRO A 406 15.89 7.87 4.86
C PRO A 406 14.37 8.05 5.03
N GLY A 407 13.95 9.09 5.75
CA GLY A 407 12.55 9.32 6.10
C GLY A 407 11.89 8.27 7.03
N ARG A 408 12.59 7.23 7.50
CA ARG A 408 12.10 6.25 8.51
C ARG A 408 12.89 6.35 9.81
N LEU A 409 13.73 5.35 10.14
CA LEU A 409 14.76 5.42 11.16
C LEU A 409 16.11 5.60 10.44
N PRO A 410 16.49 6.81 10.04
CA PRO A 410 17.60 7.02 9.10
C PRO A 410 18.97 6.69 9.71
N LEU A 411 19.14 6.84 11.02
CA LEU A 411 20.42 6.67 11.69
C LEU A 411 20.41 5.46 12.63
N ALA A 412 21.61 4.91 12.89
CA ALA A 412 21.78 4.01 14.02
C ALA A 412 21.56 4.75 15.33
N PRO A 413 20.84 4.14 16.29
CA PRO A 413 20.59 4.79 17.58
C PRO A 413 21.92 5.14 18.24
N LEU A 414 22.00 6.35 18.77
CA LEU A 414 23.12 6.80 19.57
C LEU A 414 22.79 6.56 21.03
N VAL A 415 23.53 5.65 21.66
CA VAL A 415 23.27 5.24 23.04
C VAL A 415 24.37 5.73 23.95
N HIS A 416 23.99 6.45 24.99
CA HIS A 416 24.85 6.76 26.13
C HIS A 416 24.35 5.96 27.33
N ALA A 417 25.17 5.09 27.90
CA ALA A 417 24.78 4.27 29.04
C ALA A 417 25.76 4.44 30.20
N LEU A 418 25.25 4.35 31.43
CA LEU A 418 26.11 4.37 32.60
C LEU A 418 27.00 3.13 32.63
N HIS A 419 28.22 3.26 33.14
CA HIS A 419 29.16 2.14 33.26
C HIS A 419 28.67 0.98 34.13
N ASP A 420 27.71 1.22 35.02
CA ASP A 420 27.07 0.21 35.86
C ASP A 420 25.85 -0.47 35.20
N ASP A 421 25.55 -0.12 33.94
CA ASP A 421 24.41 -0.59 33.16
C ASP A 421 23.03 -0.30 33.79
N SER A 422 22.93 0.59 34.80
CA SER A 422 21.67 0.92 35.49
C SER A 422 20.76 1.84 34.68
N GLU A 423 21.33 2.65 33.79
CA GLU A 423 20.63 3.61 32.95
C GLU A 423 21.20 3.64 31.53
N ALA A 424 20.33 3.83 30.54
CA ALA A 424 20.72 4.15 29.18
C ALA A 424 19.83 5.25 28.58
N ILE A 425 20.44 6.14 27.80
CA ILE A 425 19.80 7.20 27.06
C ILE A 425 20.01 6.93 25.58
N VAL A 426 18.92 6.67 24.88
CA VAL A 426 18.90 6.38 23.44
C VAL A 426 18.38 7.59 22.70
N THR A 427 19.21 8.18 21.83
CA THR A 427 18.79 9.25 20.91
C THR A 427 18.65 8.68 19.51
N LEU A 428 17.48 8.91 18.88
CA LEU A 428 17.21 8.47 17.52
C LEU A 428 16.31 9.47 16.78
N HIS A 429 16.39 9.48 15.46
CA HIS A 429 15.50 10.26 14.60
C HIS A 429 14.32 9.42 14.15
N VAL A 430 13.10 9.97 14.23
CA VAL A 430 11.88 9.34 13.73
C VAL A 430 11.32 10.15 12.57
N GLY A 431 11.35 9.59 11.36
CA GLY A 431 10.85 10.25 10.15
C GLY A 431 9.37 9.96 9.85
N ARG A 432 8.81 10.63 8.85
CA ARG A 432 7.40 10.45 8.45
C ARG A 432 7.04 9.05 7.95
N GLY A 433 7.97 8.30 7.40
CA GLY A 433 7.76 6.96 6.85
C GLY A 433 7.39 5.89 7.90
N VAL A 434 7.36 6.25 9.18
CA VAL A 434 6.92 5.39 10.29
C VAL A 434 5.69 5.96 11.02
N CYS A 435 4.96 6.87 10.37
CA CYS A 435 3.72 7.44 10.87
C CYS A 435 2.52 6.49 10.73
N GLY A 436 1.57 6.58 11.68
CA GLY A 436 0.28 5.89 11.59
C GLY A 436 -0.83 6.81 11.09
N HIS A 437 -0.76 8.08 11.47
CA HIS A 437 -1.54 9.19 10.92
C HIS A 437 -0.55 10.25 10.46
N ASP A 438 -0.87 11.06 9.46
CA ASP A 438 0.14 11.94 8.87
C ASP A 438 0.79 12.88 9.91
N GLY A 439 2.12 12.91 9.90
CA GLY A 439 2.96 13.64 10.84
C GLY A 439 2.91 13.13 12.29
N ILE A 440 2.23 12.03 12.59
CA ILE A 440 2.17 11.39 13.91
C ILE A 440 2.76 9.99 13.84
N VAL A 441 3.84 9.78 14.59
CA VAL A 441 4.53 8.49 14.69
C VAL A 441 3.56 7.41 15.16
N HIS A 442 3.59 6.25 14.49
CA HIS A 442 2.67 5.17 14.82
C HIS A 442 2.91 4.64 16.25
N GLY A 443 1.82 4.41 17.00
CA GLY A 443 1.90 3.89 18.36
C GLY A 443 2.63 2.55 18.46
N GLY A 444 2.46 1.68 17.45
CA GLY A 444 3.20 0.42 17.35
C GLY A 444 4.71 0.61 17.21
N LEU A 445 5.17 1.64 16.49
CA LEU A 445 6.60 1.96 16.41
C LEU A 445 7.14 2.39 17.78
N ILE A 446 6.41 3.23 18.50
CA ILE A 446 6.80 3.66 19.85
C ILE A 446 6.96 2.44 20.77
N ALA A 447 6.04 1.47 20.70
CA ALA A 447 6.16 0.22 21.45
C ALA A 447 7.39 -0.59 21.03
N THR A 448 7.68 -0.69 19.74
CA THR A 448 8.91 -1.34 19.22
C THR A 448 10.19 -0.66 19.72
N LEU A 449 10.23 0.67 19.73
CA LEU A 449 11.40 1.43 20.20
C LEU A 449 11.59 1.27 21.72
N PHE A 450 10.50 1.18 22.49
CA PHE A 450 10.57 0.84 23.90
C PHE A 450 11.08 -0.57 24.13
N ASP A 451 10.57 -1.56 23.39
CA ASP A 451 11.02 -2.94 23.50
C ASP A 451 12.54 -3.04 23.30
N GLU A 452 13.06 -2.41 22.24
CA GLU A 452 14.49 -2.35 21.93
C GLU A 452 15.32 -1.64 23.02
N SER A 453 14.89 -0.45 23.44
CA SER A 453 15.64 0.37 24.41
C SER A 453 15.66 -0.26 25.80
N LEU A 454 14.51 -0.80 26.24
CA LEU A 454 14.37 -1.51 27.50
C LEU A 454 15.12 -2.83 27.48
N ALA A 455 15.09 -3.56 26.35
CA ALA A 455 15.83 -4.81 26.19
C ALA A 455 17.33 -4.61 26.43
N ARG A 456 17.93 -3.52 25.92
CA ARG A 456 19.35 -3.24 26.14
C ARG A 456 19.68 -3.14 27.64
N THR A 457 18.97 -2.28 28.37
CA THR A 457 19.19 -2.10 29.83
C THR A 457 18.92 -3.41 30.57
N ALA A 458 17.86 -4.14 30.21
CA ALA A 458 17.51 -5.38 30.90
C ALA A 458 18.50 -6.52 30.63
N ILE A 459 18.86 -6.76 29.36
CA ILE A 459 19.75 -7.84 28.93
C ILE A 459 21.14 -7.65 29.54
N LEU A 460 21.65 -6.42 29.59
CA LEU A 460 22.91 -6.13 30.26
C LEU A 460 22.84 -6.40 31.77
N ASN A 461 21.67 -6.42 32.39
CA ASN A 461 21.55 -6.76 33.80
C ASN A 461 21.25 -8.24 34.08
N LEU A 462 20.95 -9.06 33.06
CA LEU A 462 20.69 -10.50 33.22
C LEU A 462 22.00 -11.31 33.36
N PRO A 463 22.04 -12.39 34.17
CA PRO A 463 23.23 -13.23 34.37
C PRO A 463 23.88 -13.74 33.08
N GLY A 464 23.09 -14.31 32.17
CA GLY A 464 23.58 -14.83 30.89
C GLY A 464 23.77 -13.77 29.81
N LYS A 465 23.41 -12.50 30.08
CA LYS A 465 23.34 -11.42 29.09
C LYS A 465 22.47 -11.78 27.88
N ILE A 466 21.39 -12.52 28.14
CA ILE A 466 20.39 -12.96 27.18
C ILE A 466 19.03 -12.83 27.86
N GLY A 467 18.06 -12.25 27.15
CA GLY A 467 16.72 -12.05 27.68
C GLY A 467 15.69 -11.96 26.58
N VAL A 468 14.44 -12.29 26.91
CA VAL A 468 13.27 -12.08 26.07
C VAL A 468 12.25 -11.24 26.83
N THR A 469 11.47 -10.44 26.11
CA THR A 469 10.40 -9.62 26.67
C THR A 469 9.26 -10.53 27.11
N ALA A 470 8.97 -10.57 28.42
CA ALA A 470 7.85 -11.33 28.97
C ALA A 470 6.60 -10.47 29.15
N LYS A 471 6.78 -9.18 29.47
CA LYS A 471 5.70 -8.20 29.54
C LYS A 471 6.25 -6.85 29.10
N LEU A 472 5.49 -6.13 28.27
CA LEU A 472 5.71 -4.73 27.94
C LEU A 472 4.37 -4.00 28.10
N GLU A 473 4.37 -2.94 28.90
CA GLU A 473 3.21 -2.09 29.13
C GLU A 473 3.56 -0.65 28.75
N VAL A 474 2.82 -0.08 27.80
CA VAL A 474 3.09 1.26 27.25
C VAL A 474 1.92 2.19 27.55
N SER A 475 2.21 3.34 28.13
CA SER A 475 1.27 4.42 28.40
C SER A 475 1.56 5.61 27.49
N TYR A 476 0.65 5.90 26.56
CA TYR A 476 0.75 7.04 25.65
C TYR A 476 0.21 8.30 26.33
N ARG A 477 1.01 9.36 26.37
CA ARG A 477 0.69 10.65 27.04
C ARG A 477 0.31 11.74 26.04
N ALA A 478 1.02 11.83 24.92
CA ALA A 478 0.77 12.83 23.88
C ALA A 478 1.19 12.32 22.49
N PRO A 479 0.55 12.79 21.39
CA PRO A 479 0.96 12.44 20.03
C PRO A 479 2.41 12.85 19.78
N LEU A 480 3.23 11.92 19.30
CA LEU A 480 4.61 12.17 18.92
C LEU A 480 4.68 12.60 17.46
N ARG A 481 5.20 13.79 17.18
CA ARG A 481 5.41 14.28 15.82
C ARG A 481 6.60 13.58 15.16
N ALA A 482 6.54 13.40 13.84
CA ALA A 482 7.66 12.89 13.05
C ALA A 482 8.62 14.01 12.61
N ASP A 483 9.71 13.61 11.95
CA ASP A 483 10.82 14.44 11.47
C ASP A 483 11.55 15.20 12.59
N GLN A 484 11.78 14.50 13.70
CA GLN A 484 12.53 15.03 14.83
C GLN A 484 13.36 13.96 15.52
N PHE A 485 14.34 14.40 16.29
CA PHE A 485 15.02 13.55 17.26
C PHE A 485 14.16 13.35 18.50
N ILE A 486 14.22 12.14 19.03
CA ILE A 486 13.58 11.77 20.29
C ILE A 486 14.61 11.15 21.22
N ILE A 487 14.30 11.21 22.50
CA ILE A 487 15.15 10.68 23.57
C ILE A 487 14.35 9.66 24.35
N ILE A 488 14.87 8.44 24.44
CA ILE A 488 14.33 7.38 25.30
C ILE A 488 15.31 7.13 26.41
N LYS A 489 14.92 7.43 27.65
CA LYS A 489 15.71 7.15 28.85
C LYS A 489 15.15 5.90 29.52
N SER A 490 15.95 4.83 29.59
CA SER A 490 15.62 3.57 30.24
C SER A 490 16.42 3.38 31.52
N THR A 491 15.77 2.86 32.57
CA THR A 491 16.36 2.64 33.89
C THR A 491 16.00 1.26 34.42
N LEU A 492 16.94 0.63 35.13
CA LEU A 492 16.72 -0.60 35.87
C LEU A 492 15.99 -0.30 37.18
N GLU A 493 14.82 -0.91 37.38
CA GLU A 493 14.08 -0.76 38.65
C GLU A 493 14.42 -1.87 39.64
N LYS A 494 14.45 -3.11 39.16
CA LYS A 494 14.70 -4.28 39.99
C LYS A 494 15.27 -5.41 39.17
N LYS A 495 16.21 -6.15 39.77
CA LYS A 495 16.67 -7.44 39.28
C LYS A 495 16.36 -8.53 40.31
N ASP A 496 15.85 -9.66 39.83
CA ASP A 496 15.52 -10.82 40.67
C ASP A 496 15.89 -12.11 39.93
N GLY A 497 17.10 -12.62 40.19
CA GLY A 497 17.65 -13.80 39.53
C GLY A 497 17.66 -13.68 38.00
N ARG A 498 16.78 -14.43 37.34
CA ARG A 498 16.59 -14.47 35.88
C ARG A 498 15.60 -13.42 35.35
N LYS A 499 15.19 -12.46 36.17
CA LYS A 499 14.21 -11.42 35.82
C LYS A 499 14.83 -10.03 35.97
N ALA A 500 14.58 -9.16 34.99
CA ALA A 500 14.92 -7.75 35.04
C ALA A 500 13.67 -6.91 34.78
N TYR A 501 13.38 -5.99 35.71
CA TYR A 501 12.30 -5.02 35.63
C TYR A 501 12.91 -3.67 35.27
N VAL A 502 12.44 -3.09 34.17
CA VAL A 502 12.96 -1.87 33.58
C VAL A 502 11.82 -0.93 33.23
N LYS A 503 12.07 0.38 33.33
CA LYS A 503 11.14 1.41 32.89
C LYS A 503 11.81 2.39 31.95
N ALA A 504 11.03 3.03 31.09
CA ALA A 504 11.53 4.05 30.19
C ALA A 504 10.54 5.18 29.99
N GLU A 505 11.08 6.34 29.64
CA GLU A 505 10.33 7.53 29.24
C GLU A 505 10.82 8.01 27.88
N LEU A 506 9.88 8.34 26.99
CA LEU A 506 10.13 8.93 25.67
C LEU A 506 9.77 10.41 25.69
N THR A 507 10.74 11.25 25.34
CA THR A 507 10.64 12.71 25.26
C THR A 507 11.04 13.23 23.89
N ASP A 508 10.50 14.39 23.51
CA ASP A 508 11.06 15.22 22.43
C ASP A 508 12.26 16.04 22.94
N LEU A 509 12.91 16.82 22.07
CA LEU A 509 14.06 17.65 22.45
C LEU A 509 13.71 18.79 23.42
N ASP A 510 12.43 19.17 23.50
CA ASP A 510 11.92 20.18 24.43
C ASP A 510 11.61 19.58 25.82
N GLY A 511 11.76 18.26 25.99
CA GLY A 511 11.54 17.54 27.24
C GLY A 511 10.07 17.16 27.50
N LYS A 512 9.19 17.29 26.51
CA LYS A 512 7.79 16.87 26.63
C LYS A 512 7.69 15.36 26.60
N VAL A 513 7.02 14.79 27.60
CA VAL A 513 6.77 13.34 27.67
C VAL A 513 5.65 12.94 26.71
N HIS A 514 5.97 12.03 25.79
CA HIS A 514 5.03 11.50 24.81
C HIS A 514 4.53 10.12 25.17
N ALA A 515 5.37 9.28 25.76
CA ALA A 515 5.00 7.95 26.22
C ALA A 515 5.93 7.47 27.34
N GLN A 516 5.44 6.53 28.13
CA GLN A 516 6.19 5.84 29.18
C GLN A 516 5.96 4.34 29.05
N ALA A 517 6.93 3.54 29.46
CA ALA A 517 6.82 2.09 29.41
C ALA A 517 7.44 1.40 30.61
N ASN A 518 6.83 0.29 31.03
CA ASN A 518 7.37 -0.63 32.02
C ASN A 518 7.47 -2.02 31.37
N ALA A 519 8.58 -2.72 31.59
CA ALA A 519 8.78 -4.05 31.02
C ALA A 519 9.45 -5.02 31.98
N LEU A 520 9.13 -6.30 31.78
CA LEU A 520 9.77 -7.45 32.42
C LEU A 520 10.47 -8.28 31.35
N PHE A 521 11.78 -8.43 31.51
CA PHE A 521 12.61 -9.32 30.71
C PHE A 521 13.02 -10.55 31.51
N ILE A 522 13.04 -11.71 30.86
CA ILE A 522 13.36 -12.99 31.49
C ILE A 522 14.47 -13.69 30.70
N GLU A 523 15.46 -14.21 31.41
CA GLU A 523 16.48 -15.09 30.84
C GLU A 523 15.91 -16.52 30.61
N PRO A 524 15.88 -17.02 29.35
CA PRO A 524 15.40 -18.37 29.04
C PRO A 524 16.25 -19.45 29.74
N LYS A 525 15.63 -20.58 30.13
CA LYS A 525 16.35 -21.68 30.81
C LYS A 525 17.46 -22.32 29.96
N TYR A 526 17.39 -22.17 28.64
CA TYR A 526 18.37 -22.69 27.67
C TYR A 526 19.43 -21.65 27.26
N SER A 527 19.55 -20.51 27.97
CA SER A 527 20.49 -19.42 27.64
C SER A 527 21.96 -19.86 27.61
N PHE A 528 22.31 -20.98 28.24
CA PHE A 528 23.65 -21.56 28.21
C PHE A 528 24.07 -22.08 26.82
N LEU A 529 23.12 -22.35 25.91
CA LEU A 529 23.39 -22.82 24.54
C LEU A 529 23.58 -21.70 23.53
N ALA A 530 23.28 -20.45 23.89
CA ALA A 530 23.33 -19.32 22.98
C ALA A 530 24.72 -18.65 22.98
N ASN A 531 25.21 -18.29 21.80
CA ASN A 531 26.54 -17.72 21.62
C ASN A 531 26.60 -16.28 22.20
N LYS A 532 27.23 -16.15 23.37
CA LYS A 532 27.24 -14.92 24.18
C LYS A 532 28.02 -13.76 23.56
N SER A 533 29.03 -14.01 22.72
CA SER A 533 29.82 -12.94 22.07
C SER A 533 29.01 -12.19 21.01
N ASN A 534 28.24 -12.90 20.19
CA ASN A 534 27.47 -12.32 19.10
C ASN A 534 26.36 -11.36 19.56
N ILE A 535 25.83 -11.57 20.77
CA ILE A 535 24.76 -10.73 21.35
C ILE A 535 25.36 -9.46 21.96
N ARG A 536 26.52 -9.57 22.64
CA ARG A 536 27.22 -8.41 23.19
C ARG A 536 27.71 -7.46 22.09
N GLN A 537 28.22 -8.01 21.00
CA GLN A 537 28.63 -7.24 19.83
C GLN A 537 27.44 -6.50 19.19
N ALA A 538 26.28 -7.16 19.04
CA ALA A 538 25.09 -6.54 18.47
C ALA A 538 24.54 -5.37 19.31
N LEU A 539 24.62 -5.49 20.64
CA LEU A 539 24.23 -4.45 21.60
C LEU A 539 25.30 -3.36 21.81
N GLY A 540 26.47 -3.48 21.17
CA GLY A 540 27.59 -2.54 21.28
C GLY A 540 28.32 -2.59 22.64
N ALA A 541 28.25 -3.70 23.37
CA ALA A 541 28.79 -3.84 24.72
C ALA A 541 30.28 -4.21 24.79
N ASP A 542 30.90 -4.54 23.65
CA ASP A 542 32.30 -5.00 23.56
C ASP A 542 33.30 -3.88 23.15
N GLY A 543 32.83 -2.65 22.98
CA GLY A 543 33.68 -1.46 22.75
C GLY A 543 34.12 -0.76 24.05
N LYS A 544 34.35 -1.54 25.12
CA LYS A 544 34.82 -1.03 26.42
C LYS A 544 36.25 -0.54 26.38
#